data_AF-A0A1J9R0W8-F1
#
_entry.id   AF-A0A1J9R0W8-F1
#
_cell.length_a   1.000
_cell.length_b   1.000
_cell.length_c   1.000
_cell.angle_alpha   90.00
_cell.angle_beta   90.00
_cell.angle_gamma   90.00
#
_symmetry.space_group_name_H-M   'P 1'
#
loop_
_entity.id
_entity.type
_entity.pdbx_description
1 polymer ?
#
loop_
_entity_poly.entity_id
_entity_poly.type
_entity_poly.pdbx_seq_one_letter_code
_entity_poly.pdbx_strand_id
1 'polypeptide(L)'
;MKTSAVVTSVLAAAGSATAAASPFRLLALSKGASFDGEFVRGTEGQFLLGAKQTNTTCGTNTAPTFTNINGTITTYGNGMVADQMVYVDISGAAGGILSYKNYPYKLTADDSIVGFTQTTTGDVQHLLYKKSTWLACEKDSEKGVYSVYAEAAKDTNKQQCIPFEIATQKVEKPQICQMT
;
A
#
# COMPACT_ATOMS: atom_id res chain seq x y z
N MET A 1 62.87 23.70 -20.07
CA MET A 1 61.59 23.13 -20.54
C MET A 1 61.21 21.97 -19.62
N LYS A 2 59.90 21.89 -19.29
CA LYS A 2 59.15 20.78 -18.65
C LYS A 2 59.10 20.76 -17.12
N THR A 3 57.97 20.59 -16.43
CA THR A 3 56.53 20.82 -16.68
C THR A 3 55.90 20.76 -15.28
N SER A 4 55.15 21.76 -14.83
CA SER A 4 54.38 21.65 -13.59
C SER A 4 53.12 20.82 -13.83
N ALA A 5 52.93 19.74 -13.07
CA ALA A 5 51.69 18.96 -13.08
C ALA A 5 50.75 19.51 -12.00
N VAL A 6 49.66 20.14 -12.43
CA VAL A 6 48.57 20.60 -11.57
C VAL A 6 47.70 19.40 -11.21
N VAL A 7 47.48 19.20 -9.91
CA VAL A 7 46.56 18.21 -9.36
C VAL A 7 45.13 18.71 -9.57
N THR A 8 44.40 18.11 -10.49
CA THR A 8 42.94 18.26 -10.59
C THR A 8 42.28 17.12 -9.82
N SER A 9 41.91 17.41 -8.57
CA SER A 9 41.00 16.57 -7.79
C SER A 9 39.63 16.60 -8.46
N VAL A 10 39.32 15.53 -9.21
CA VAL A 10 37.96 15.30 -9.72
C VAL A 10 37.11 14.89 -8.51
N LEU A 11 36.30 15.82 -8.00
CA LEU A 11 35.21 15.47 -7.11
C LEU A 11 34.24 14.58 -7.90
N ALA A 12 34.27 13.28 -7.63
CA ALA A 12 33.18 12.40 -7.99
C ALA A 12 31.94 12.92 -7.25
N ALA A 13 31.05 13.59 -7.99
CA ALA A 13 29.70 13.83 -7.53
C ALA A 13 29.05 12.46 -7.38
N ALA A 14 29.10 11.91 -6.15
CA ALA A 14 28.19 10.86 -5.73
C ALA A 14 26.80 11.49 -5.83
N GLY A 15 26.16 11.30 -6.99
CA GLY A 15 24.77 11.62 -7.16
C GLY A 15 24.03 10.91 -6.04
N SER A 16 23.38 11.69 -5.18
CA SER A 16 22.40 11.19 -4.23
C SER A 16 21.29 10.53 -5.02
N ALA A 17 21.50 9.28 -5.43
CA ALA A 17 20.42 8.40 -5.84
C ALA A 17 19.53 8.31 -4.61
N THR A 18 18.38 8.98 -4.66
CA THR A 18 17.31 8.77 -3.69
C THR A 18 17.09 7.27 -3.62
N ALA A 19 17.35 6.67 -2.47
CA ALA A 19 17.17 5.24 -2.28
C ALA A 19 15.73 4.91 -2.69
N ALA A 20 15.57 4.16 -3.78
CA ALA A 20 14.25 3.76 -4.24
C ALA A 20 13.53 3.05 -3.10
N ALA A 21 12.27 3.44 -2.84
CA ALA A 21 11.49 2.84 -1.78
C ALA A 21 11.47 1.31 -1.96
N SER A 22 11.90 0.58 -0.93
CA SER A 22 11.96 -0.88 -1.00
C SER A 22 10.55 -1.44 -1.21
N PRO A 23 10.33 -2.29 -2.22
CA PRO A 23 9.02 -2.87 -2.48
C PRO A 23 8.51 -3.67 -1.28
N PHE A 24 7.20 -3.64 -1.03
CA PHE A 24 6.59 -4.31 0.12
C PHE A 24 5.21 -4.89 -0.21
N ARG A 25 4.76 -5.82 0.63
CA ARG A 25 3.39 -6.36 0.67
C ARG A 25 2.71 -5.91 1.96
N LEU A 26 1.38 -5.86 1.93
CA LEU A 26 0.56 -5.47 3.06
C LEU A 26 0.06 -6.74 3.77
N LEU A 27 0.41 -6.92 5.03
CA LEU A 27 0.04 -8.07 5.87
C LEU A 27 -0.86 -7.59 7.00
N ALA A 28 -2.05 -8.17 7.14
CA ALA A 28 -2.95 -7.86 8.25
C ALA A 28 -2.52 -8.59 9.52
N LEU A 29 -2.50 -7.87 10.63
CA LEU A 29 -2.22 -8.39 11.97
C LEU A 29 -3.40 -8.05 12.88
N SER A 30 -4.13 -9.08 13.33
CA SER A 30 -5.24 -8.94 14.28
C SER A 30 -5.40 -10.23 15.07
N LYS A 31 -4.91 -10.23 16.31
CA LYS A 31 -4.89 -11.43 17.14
C LYS A 31 -6.29 -12.04 17.29
N GLY A 32 -6.46 -13.26 16.75
CA GLY A 32 -7.70 -14.03 16.88
C GLY A 32 -8.74 -13.76 15.79
N ALA A 33 -8.49 -12.85 14.85
CA ALA A 33 -9.31 -12.71 13.66
C ALA A 33 -9.02 -13.84 12.66
N SER A 34 -10.01 -14.19 11.84
CA SER A 34 -9.86 -15.22 10.79
C SER A 34 -8.85 -14.82 9.71
N PHE A 35 -8.61 -13.52 9.53
CA PHE A 35 -7.67 -12.96 8.55
C PHE A 35 -6.29 -12.63 9.15
N ASP A 36 -6.00 -13.02 10.39
CA ASP A 36 -4.70 -12.74 11.02
C ASP A 36 -3.55 -13.40 10.24
N GLY A 37 -2.54 -12.60 9.88
CA GLY A 37 -1.42 -13.04 9.05
C GLY A 37 -1.77 -13.22 7.57
N GLU A 38 -2.93 -12.75 7.11
CA GLU A 38 -3.26 -12.73 5.69
C GLU A 38 -2.73 -11.47 4.99
N PHE A 39 -2.33 -11.63 3.73
CA PHE A 39 -2.01 -10.48 2.90
C PHE A 39 -3.28 -9.76 2.45
N VAL A 40 -3.25 -8.43 2.49
CA VAL A 40 -4.27 -7.58 1.89
C VAL A 40 -4.21 -7.76 0.37
N ARG A 41 -5.37 -8.00 -0.25
CA ARG A 41 -5.48 -8.27 -1.68
C ARG A 41 -6.48 -7.32 -2.33
N GLY A 42 -6.22 -6.92 -3.57
CA GLY A 42 -7.13 -6.04 -4.31
C GLY A 42 -8.02 -6.81 -5.29
N THR A 43 -9.28 -6.39 -5.39
CA THR A 43 -10.24 -6.82 -6.40
C THR A 43 -11.28 -5.72 -6.60
N GLU A 44 -11.78 -5.54 -7.82
CA GLU A 44 -12.87 -4.59 -8.12
C GLU A 44 -12.64 -3.15 -7.59
N GLY A 45 -11.38 -2.71 -7.54
CA GLY A 45 -10.99 -1.37 -7.08
C GLY A 45 -10.87 -1.20 -5.57
N GLN A 46 -11.05 -2.25 -4.78
CA GLN A 46 -11.00 -2.23 -3.31
C GLN A 46 -10.00 -3.25 -2.75
N PHE A 47 -9.53 -3.00 -1.54
CA PHE A 47 -8.70 -3.95 -0.80
C PHE A 47 -9.50 -4.76 0.22
N LEU A 48 -9.32 -6.08 0.18
CA LEU A 48 -10.04 -7.06 0.97
C LEU A 48 -9.12 -7.98 1.77
N LEU A 49 -9.69 -8.58 2.81
CA LEU A 49 -9.14 -9.64 3.65
C LEU A 49 -10.09 -10.85 3.65
N GLY A 50 -9.57 -12.07 3.83
CA GLY A 50 -10.37 -13.30 3.79
C GLY A 50 -10.88 -13.70 2.41
N ALA A 51 -10.60 -12.91 1.37
CA ALA A 51 -11.00 -13.17 0.00
C ALA A 51 -10.21 -14.36 -0.59
N LYS A 52 -10.92 -15.45 -0.88
CA LYS A 52 -10.37 -16.70 -1.43
C LYS A 52 -9.97 -16.63 -2.90
N GLN A 53 -10.44 -15.60 -3.62
CA GLN A 53 -10.03 -15.28 -4.97
C GLN A 53 -9.90 -13.77 -5.11
N THR A 54 -8.69 -13.32 -5.39
CA THR A 54 -8.44 -11.98 -5.91
C THR A 54 -7.70 -12.10 -7.21
N ASN A 55 -8.15 -11.33 -8.20
CA ASN A 55 -7.63 -11.42 -9.54
C ASN A 55 -6.47 -10.43 -9.68
N THR A 56 -5.28 -10.99 -9.88
CA THR A 56 -4.12 -10.21 -10.34
C THR A 56 -3.62 -10.80 -11.65
N THR A 57 -2.98 -9.96 -12.46
CA THR A 57 -2.29 -10.38 -13.70
C THR A 57 -1.17 -11.41 -13.48
N CYS A 58 -0.71 -11.56 -12.23
CA CYS A 58 0.27 -12.58 -11.82
C CYS A 58 -0.37 -13.91 -11.40
N GLY A 59 -1.69 -14.07 -11.53
CA GLY A 59 -2.43 -15.26 -11.13
C GLY A 59 -3.39 -15.01 -9.96
N THR A 60 -4.21 -16.03 -9.69
CA THR A 60 -5.20 -16.03 -8.61
C THR A 60 -4.49 -16.12 -7.25
N ASN A 61 -4.95 -15.33 -6.27
CA ASN A 61 -4.46 -15.34 -4.88
C ASN A 61 -3.04 -14.79 -4.66
N THR A 62 -2.46 -14.14 -5.66
CA THR A 62 -1.20 -13.43 -5.51
C THR A 62 -1.45 -12.07 -4.87
N ALA A 63 -0.75 -11.78 -3.76
CA ALA A 63 -0.80 -10.47 -3.13
C ALA A 63 0.02 -9.45 -3.95
N PRO A 64 -0.54 -8.26 -4.26
CA PRO A 64 0.17 -7.22 -4.99
C PRO A 64 1.37 -6.71 -4.19
N THR A 65 2.42 -6.29 -4.90
CA THR A 65 3.55 -5.59 -4.30
C THR A 65 3.39 -4.10 -4.52
N PHE A 66 3.86 -3.29 -3.58
CA PHE A 66 3.72 -1.84 -3.56
C PHE A 66 5.05 -1.13 -3.38
N THR A 67 5.05 0.15 -3.71
CA THR A 67 6.09 1.12 -3.38
C THR A 67 5.46 2.32 -2.72
N ASN A 68 6.18 2.93 -1.76
CA ASN A 68 5.77 4.16 -1.11
C ASN A 68 6.79 5.26 -1.39
N ILE A 69 6.43 6.19 -2.25
CA ILE A 69 7.29 7.32 -2.60
C ILE A 69 6.66 8.57 -2.00
N ASN A 70 7.30 9.13 -0.98
CA ASN A 70 6.87 10.36 -0.29
C ASN A 70 5.41 10.30 0.23
N GLY A 71 4.98 9.16 0.78
CA GLY A 71 3.64 8.98 1.32
C GLY A 71 2.57 8.65 0.26
N THR A 72 2.97 8.53 -1.01
CA THR A 72 2.11 8.05 -2.09
C THR A 72 2.39 6.58 -2.32
N ILE A 73 1.37 5.74 -2.19
CA ILE A 73 1.50 4.29 -2.39
C ILE A 73 0.99 3.93 -3.78
N THR A 74 1.83 3.26 -4.55
CA THR A 74 1.47 2.68 -5.85
C THR A 74 1.80 1.20 -5.87
N THR A 75 1.18 0.44 -6.77
CA THR A 75 1.68 -0.89 -7.10
C THR A 75 3.10 -0.81 -7.63
N TYR A 76 3.89 -1.83 -7.36
CA TYR A 76 5.23 -1.98 -7.91
C TYR A 76 5.16 -2.18 -9.42
N GLY A 77 5.72 -1.25 -10.17
CA GLY A 77 5.88 -1.30 -11.62
C GLY A 77 7.31 -1.08 -12.07
N ASN A 78 7.57 -1.41 -13.33
CA ASN A 78 8.85 -1.18 -14.02
C ASN A 78 8.74 -0.08 -15.10
N GLY A 79 7.67 0.70 -15.10
CA GLY A 79 7.36 1.69 -16.13
C GLY A 79 6.85 1.12 -17.46
N MET A 80 6.81 -0.21 -17.64
CA MET A 80 6.18 -0.85 -18.81
C MET A 80 4.70 -1.18 -18.55
N VAL A 81 4.36 -1.43 -17.29
CA VAL A 81 2.99 -1.67 -16.83
C VAL A 81 2.52 -0.42 -16.09
N ALA A 82 1.27 -0.02 -16.34
CA ALA A 82 0.70 1.16 -15.72
C ALA A 82 0.50 0.91 -14.22
N ASP A 83 1.06 1.77 -13.38
CA ASP A 83 0.90 1.64 -11.93
C ASP A 83 -0.59 1.82 -11.53
N GLN A 84 -0.95 1.25 -10.39
CA GLN A 84 -2.22 1.48 -9.73
C GLN A 84 -1.96 2.31 -8.47
N MET A 85 -2.72 3.39 -8.30
CA MET A 85 -2.60 4.30 -7.15
C MET A 85 -3.47 3.77 -6.03
N VAL A 86 -2.89 3.63 -4.83
CA VAL A 86 -3.63 3.34 -3.60
C VAL A 86 -4.12 4.64 -2.99
N TYR A 87 -5.36 4.65 -2.53
CA TYR A 87 -5.99 5.81 -1.90
C TYR A 87 -7.01 5.36 -0.86
N VAL A 88 -7.41 6.30 0.00
CA VAL A 88 -8.58 6.14 0.87
C VAL A 88 -9.74 6.91 0.24
N ASP A 89 -10.79 6.20 -0.16
CA ASP A 89 -12.03 6.80 -0.61
C ASP A 89 -12.76 7.37 0.59
N ILE A 90 -12.94 8.69 0.63
CA ILE A 90 -13.62 9.42 1.71
C ILE A 90 -15.04 9.86 1.32
N SER A 91 -15.59 9.32 0.21
CA SER A 91 -16.91 9.68 -0.27
C SER A 91 -18.03 9.05 0.58
N GLY A 92 -19.09 9.84 0.80
CA GLY A 92 -20.37 9.37 1.29
C GLY A 92 -20.35 8.65 2.65
N ALA A 93 -21.39 7.85 2.90
CA ALA A 93 -21.59 7.15 4.18
C ALA A 93 -20.61 5.97 4.40
N ALA A 94 -19.93 5.53 3.34
CA ALA A 94 -18.94 4.46 3.35
C ALA A 94 -17.49 5.00 3.29
N GLY A 95 -17.30 6.28 3.64
CA GLY A 95 -15.98 6.90 3.68
C GLY A 95 -14.97 6.10 4.51
N GLY A 96 -13.72 6.19 4.11
CA GLY A 96 -12.58 5.53 4.72
C GLY A 96 -12.15 4.22 4.06
N ILE A 97 -12.77 3.73 2.98
CA ILE A 97 -12.36 2.46 2.38
C ILE A 97 -11.01 2.58 1.66
N LEU A 98 -10.13 1.60 1.87
CA LEU A 98 -8.85 1.49 1.18
C LEU A 98 -9.09 0.91 -0.22
N SER A 99 -8.71 1.68 -1.22
CA SER A 99 -9.05 1.43 -2.63
C SER A 99 -7.86 1.67 -3.54
N TYR A 100 -7.98 1.24 -4.81
CA TYR A 100 -6.99 1.52 -5.84
C TYR A 100 -7.61 1.97 -7.16
N LYS A 101 -6.86 2.77 -7.93
CA LYS A 101 -7.25 3.23 -9.27
C LYS A 101 -6.17 2.89 -10.29
N ASN A 102 -6.61 2.51 -11.49
CA ASN A 102 -5.72 2.30 -12.63
C ASN A 102 -5.20 3.63 -13.18
N TYR A 103 -3.96 3.64 -13.66
CA TYR A 103 -3.44 4.75 -14.46
C TYR A 103 -4.12 4.81 -15.84
N PRO A 104 -4.41 6.00 -16.40
CA PRO A 104 -4.19 7.34 -15.80
C PRO A 104 -5.20 7.63 -14.68
N TYR A 105 -4.69 8.09 -13.53
CA TYR A 105 -5.51 8.31 -12.35
C TYR A 105 -6.42 9.53 -12.53
N LYS A 106 -7.73 9.31 -12.49
CA LYS A 106 -8.71 10.38 -12.34
C LYS A 106 -9.08 10.51 -10.87
N LEU A 107 -8.31 11.33 -10.15
CA LEU A 107 -8.58 11.65 -8.76
C LEU A 107 -9.69 12.69 -8.66
N THR A 108 -10.57 12.49 -7.70
CA THR A 108 -11.67 13.34 -7.28
C THR A 108 -11.33 13.91 -5.89
N ALA A 109 -12.12 14.87 -5.41
CA ALA A 109 -11.96 15.42 -4.07
C ALA A 109 -12.08 14.35 -2.96
N ASP A 110 -12.76 13.24 -3.28
CA ASP A 110 -13.01 12.14 -2.36
C ASP A 110 -11.90 11.07 -2.40
N ASP A 111 -10.89 11.20 -3.25
CA ASP A 111 -9.77 10.26 -3.31
C ASP A 111 -8.58 10.77 -2.51
N SER A 112 -8.45 10.33 -1.25
CA SER A 112 -7.35 10.76 -0.41
C SER A 112 -6.09 9.91 -0.64
N ILE A 113 -5.14 10.48 -1.38
CA ILE A 113 -3.81 9.89 -1.61
C ILE A 113 -2.76 10.36 -0.59
N VAL A 114 -3.13 11.24 0.33
CA VAL A 114 -2.24 11.83 1.33
C VAL A 114 -2.54 11.28 2.71
N GLY A 115 -1.51 11.15 3.54
CA GLY A 115 -1.65 10.73 4.94
C GLY A 115 -1.23 9.28 5.22
N PHE A 116 -0.78 8.54 4.21
CA PHE A 116 -0.11 7.27 4.43
C PHE A 116 1.28 7.50 5.03
N THR A 117 1.58 6.78 6.10
CA THR A 117 2.88 6.83 6.76
C THR A 117 3.30 5.43 7.15
N GLN A 118 4.58 5.10 6.95
CA GLN A 118 5.17 3.88 7.49
C GLN A 118 5.93 4.19 8.77
N THR A 119 5.62 3.50 9.86
CA THR A 119 6.27 3.67 11.16
C THR A 119 6.76 2.33 11.66
N THR A 120 7.92 2.29 12.30
CA THR A 120 8.48 1.04 12.83
C THR A 120 8.25 0.95 14.34
N THR A 121 7.67 -0.16 14.79
CA THR A 121 7.55 -0.51 16.21
C THR A 121 8.20 -1.87 16.43
N GLY A 122 9.30 -1.90 17.18
CA GLY A 122 10.15 -3.11 17.24
C GLY A 122 10.74 -3.43 15.87
N ASP A 123 10.57 -4.67 15.40
CA ASP A 123 11.04 -5.15 14.09
C ASP A 123 9.95 -5.11 13.00
N VAL A 124 8.77 -4.58 13.31
CA VAL A 124 7.64 -4.53 12.38
C VAL A 124 7.46 -3.10 11.88
N GLN A 125 7.41 -2.94 10.55
CA GLN A 125 7.02 -1.70 9.92
C GLN A 125 5.51 -1.73 9.69
N HIS A 126 4.79 -0.74 10.19
CA HIS A 126 3.34 -0.61 10.12
C HIS A 126 2.97 0.49 9.13
N LEU A 127 1.97 0.23 8.31
CA LEU A 127 1.29 1.25 7.52
C LEU A 127 0.19 1.88 8.37
N LEU A 128 0.19 3.21 8.47
CA LEU A 128 -0.86 3.98 9.11
C LEU A 128 -1.47 4.96 8.10
N TYR A 129 -2.71 5.36 8.34
CA TYR A 129 -3.35 6.46 7.63
C TYR A 129 -3.78 7.53 8.63
N LYS A 130 -3.29 8.77 8.43
CA LYS A 130 -3.49 9.90 9.36
C LYS A 130 -3.19 9.50 10.83
N LYS A 131 -2.10 8.74 11.03
CA LYS A 131 -1.63 8.22 12.34
C LYS A 131 -2.60 7.27 13.06
N SER A 132 -3.64 6.78 12.40
CA SER A 132 -4.59 5.81 12.96
C SER A 132 -4.44 4.44 12.32
N THR A 133 -5.07 3.44 12.96
CA THR A 133 -5.02 2.04 12.54
C THR A 133 -6.07 1.75 11.48
N TRP A 134 -6.33 0.46 11.24
CA TRP A 134 -7.25 -0.03 10.22
C TRP A 134 -8.41 -0.79 10.84
N LEU A 135 -9.53 -0.80 10.14
CA LEU A 135 -10.75 -1.49 10.52
C LEU A 135 -11.13 -2.48 9.41
N ALA A 136 -11.28 -3.76 9.76
CA ALA A 136 -11.78 -4.77 8.85
C ALA A 136 -13.29 -4.89 9.07
N CYS A 137 -14.07 -4.45 8.09
CA CYS A 137 -15.53 -4.51 8.15
C CYS A 137 -16.03 -5.63 7.24
N GLU A 138 -16.76 -6.59 7.79
CA GLU A 138 -17.26 -7.74 7.02
C GLU A 138 -18.21 -7.26 5.90
N LYS A 139 -18.10 -7.88 4.72
CA LYS A 139 -19.01 -7.60 3.60
C LYS A 139 -20.32 -8.35 3.80
N ASP A 140 -21.44 -7.65 3.65
CA ASP A 140 -22.77 -8.26 3.73
C ASP A 140 -22.99 -9.39 2.71
N SER A 141 -22.32 -9.31 1.56
CA SER A 141 -22.45 -10.28 0.46
C SER A 141 -21.67 -11.58 0.70
N GLU A 142 -20.65 -11.59 1.55
CA GLU A 142 -19.68 -12.68 1.65
C GLU A 142 -19.14 -12.83 3.07
N LYS A 143 -19.61 -13.87 3.78
CA LYS A 143 -19.14 -14.16 5.15
C LYS A 143 -17.65 -14.48 5.16
N GLY A 144 -16.94 -13.89 6.12
CA GLY A 144 -15.50 -14.04 6.29
C GLY A 144 -14.66 -13.24 5.29
N VAL A 145 -15.28 -12.39 4.46
CA VAL A 145 -14.57 -11.43 3.59
C VAL A 145 -14.76 -10.04 4.18
N TYR A 146 -13.67 -9.29 4.32
CA TYR A 146 -13.68 -7.98 4.97
C TYR A 146 -13.13 -6.91 4.03
N SER A 147 -13.81 -5.78 3.92
CA SER A 147 -13.27 -4.57 3.32
C SER A 147 -12.37 -3.85 4.31
N VAL A 148 -11.26 -3.31 3.82
CA VAL A 148 -10.30 -2.58 4.64
C VAL A 148 -10.67 -1.10 4.72
N TYR A 149 -10.83 -0.57 5.93
CA TYR A 149 -11.13 0.84 6.17
C TYR A 149 -10.03 1.50 7.00
N ALA A 150 -9.71 2.74 6.67
CA ALA A 150 -8.92 3.62 7.52
C ALA A 150 -9.78 4.12 8.69
N GLU A 151 -9.35 3.84 9.92
CA GLU A 151 -10.09 4.21 11.13
C GLU A 151 -10.36 5.72 11.22
N ALA A 152 -9.38 6.54 10.82
CA ALA A 152 -9.46 8.00 10.86
C ALA A 152 -10.44 8.61 9.84
N ALA A 153 -10.87 7.86 8.84
CA ALA A 153 -11.75 8.35 7.76
C ALA A 153 -13.09 7.64 7.68
N LYS A 154 -13.25 6.51 8.39
CA LYS A 154 -14.55 5.89 8.58
C LYS A 154 -15.33 6.66 9.63
N ASP A 155 -16.53 7.13 9.34
CA ASP A 155 -17.33 7.91 10.31
C ASP A 155 -18.47 7.11 10.95
N THR A 156 -18.94 6.05 10.29
CA THR A 156 -20.11 5.27 10.70
C THR A 156 -19.74 3.84 11.05
N ASN A 157 -20.52 3.20 11.94
CA ASN A 157 -20.47 1.76 12.22
C ASN A 157 -19.10 1.17 12.56
N LYS A 158 -18.13 1.96 13.06
CA LYS A 158 -16.79 1.47 13.41
C LYS A 158 -16.82 0.30 14.40
N GLN A 159 -17.80 0.33 15.32
CA GLN A 159 -17.99 -0.67 16.37
C GLN A 159 -18.27 -2.08 15.85
N GLN A 160 -18.74 -2.19 14.59
CA GLN A 160 -19.04 -3.47 13.95
C GLN A 160 -17.82 -4.04 13.20
N CYS A 161 -16.73 -3.29 13.13
CA CYS A 161 -15.52 -3.68 12.43
C CYS A 161 -14.45 -4.16 13.42
N ILE A 162 -13.58 -5.04 12.95
CA ILE A 162 -12.48 -5.59 13.75
C ILE A 162 -11.25 -4.66 13.59
N PRO A 163 -10.73 -4.06 14.68
CA PRO A 163 -9.48 -3.30 14.61
C PRO A 163 -8.30 -4.20 14.26
N PHE A 164 -7.42 -3.70 13.41
CA PHE A 164 -6.22 -4.42 13.01
C PHE A 164 -5.08 -3.48 12.57
N GLU A 165 -3.88 -4.04 12.53
CA GLU A 165 -2.70 -3.36 12.00
C GLU A 165 -2.35 -3.90 10.61
N ILE A 166 -1.77 -3.04 9.77
CA ILE A 166 -1.18 -3.48 8.51
C ILE A 166 0.34 -3.39 8.65
N ALA A 167 1.01 -4.53 8.65
CA ALA A 167 2.45 -4.60 8.52
C ALA A 167 2.87 -4.50 7.04
N THR A 168 3.93 -3.75 6.75
CA THR A 168 4.53 -3.66 5.42
C THR A 168 5.75 -4.56 5.34
N GLN A 169 5.57 -5.72 4.73
CA GLN A 169 6.63 -6.73 4.62
C GLN A 169 7.45 -6.51 3.35
N LYS A 170 8.75 -6.23 3.51
CA LYS A 170 9.68 -6.04 2.39
C LYS A 170 9.70 -7.27 1.47
N VAL A 171 9.80 -7.03 0.16
CA VAL A 171 9.91 -8.06 -0.87
C VAL A 171 11.20 -7.87 -1.66
N GLU A 172 12.11 -8.85 -1.59
CA GLU A 172 13.40 -8.79 -2.29
C GLU A 172 13.29 -9.01 -3.80
N LYS A 173 12.35 -9.86 -4.22
CA LYS A 173 12.08 -10.19 -5.63
C LYS A 173 10.62 -9.87 -5.95
N PRO A 174 10.29 -8.58 -6.11
CA PRO A 174 8.92 -8.16 -6.35
C PRO A 174 8.44 -8.65 -7.72
N GLN A 175 7.16 -9.05 -7.79
CA GLN A 175 6.50 -9.32 -9.06
C GLN A 175 5.66 -8.11 -9.45
N ILE A 176 5.62 -7.80 -10.74
CA ILE A 176 4.83 -6.70 -11.28
C ILE A 176 3.44 -7.26 -11.56
N CYS A 177 2.49 -6.89 -10.71
CA CYS A 177 1.13 -7.41 -10.75
C CYS A 177 0.14 -6.24 -10.69
N GLN A 178 -0.73 -6.17 -11.68
CA GLN A 178 -1.95 -5.36 -11.61
C GLN A 178 -3.09 -6.18 -11.03
N MET A 179 -3.85 -5.57 -10.12
CA MET A 179 -5.13 -6.05 -9.62
C MET A 179 -6.21 -5.76 -10.65
N THR A 180 -7.17 -6.66 -10.84
CA THR A 180 -8.25 -6.52 -11.82
C THR A 180 -9.61 -6.48 -11.15
#